data_AF-A0A1B2FZN8-F1
#
_entry.id   AF-A0A1B2FZN8-F1
#
_cell.length_a   1.000
_cell.length_b   1.000
_cell.length_c   1.000
_cell.angle_alpha   90.00
_cell.angle_beta   90.00
_cell.angle_gamma   90.00
#
_symmetry.space_group_name_H-M   'P 1'
#
loop_
_entity.id
_entity.type
_entity.pdbx_description
1 polymer ?
#
loop_
_entity_poly.entity_id
_entity_poly.type
_entity_poly.pdbx_seq_one_letter_code
_entity_poly.pdbx_strand_id
1 'polypeptide(L)' 'EGPNIGLINTLSVYAQTNEYGFLETPYRRVRDGVVTDEINYLSAIEEGNFVIAQANSNLDEEGRFVEDLVTCRS' A
#
# COMPACT_ATOMS: atom_id res chain seq x y z
N GLU A 1 -10.63 16.52 -20.67
CA GLU A 1 -11.19 15.16 -20.52
C GLU A 1 -12.09 14.86 -21.72
N GLY A 2 -11.87 13.73 -22.40
CA GLY A 2 -12.51 13.40 -23.68
C GLY A 2 -13.16 12.02 -23.67
N PRO A 3 -13.61 11.48 -24.82
CA PRO A 3 -14.31 10.19 -24.88
C PRO A 3 -13.51 8.98 -24.37
N ASN A 4 -12.20 9.12 -24.13
CA ASN A 4 -11.30 8.06 -23.68
C ASN A 4 -10.96 8.11 -22.17
N ILE A 5 -11.65 8.92 -21.36
CA ILE A 5 -11.41 8.98 -19.90
C ILE A 5 -11.56 7.57 -19.30
N GLY A 6 -10.57 7.16 -18.51
CA GLY A 6 -10.56 5.85 -17.84
C GLY A 6 -10.15 4.67 -18.72
N LEU A 7 -10.08 4.83 -20.05
CA LEU A 7 -9.61 3.78 -20.97
C LEU A 7 -8.08 3.75 -21.08
N ILE A 8 -7.44 4.91 -20.98
CA ILE A 8 -5.98 5.05 -21.00
C ILE A 8 -5.56 5.63 -19.66
N ASN A 9 -4.78 4.86 -18.91
CA ASN A 9 -4.22 5.26 -17.62
C ASN A 9 -2.69 5.24 -17.69
N THR A 10 -2.06 5.98 -16.78
CA THR A 10 -0.61 5.95 -16.57
C THR A 10 -0.31 5.11 -15.33
N LEU A 11 0.80 4.37 -15.35
CA LEU A 11 1.23 3.56 -14.22
C LEU A 11 1.66 4.46 -13.04
N SER A 12 1.27 4.08 -11.83
CA SER A 12 1.70 4.76 -10.61
C SER A 12 3.20 4.63 -10.37
N VAL A 13 3.79 5.57 -9.63
CA VAL A 13 5.26 5.69 -9.43
C VAL A 13 5.94 4.39 -8.99
N TYR A 14 5.30 3.63 -8.10
CA TYR A 14 5.84 2.39 -7.53
C TYR A 14 5.10 1.14 -8.00
N ALA A 15 4.13 1.27 -8.90
CA ALA A 15 3.44 0.09 -9.40
C ALA A 15 4.35 -0.70 -10.34
N GLN A 16 4.30 -2.02 -10.22
CA GLN A 16 5.06 -2.95 -11.07
C GLN A 16 4.18 -4.14 -11.48
N THR A 17 4.61 -4.89 -12.49
CA THR A 17 3.96 -6.14 -12.90
C THR A 17 4.71 -7.34 -12.31
N ASN A 18 3.98 -8.31 -11.76
CA ASN A 18 4.56 -9.58 -11.30
C ASN A 18 4.78 -10.59 -12.44
N GLU A 19 5.28 -11.77 -12.11
CA GLU A 19 5.59 -12.83 -13.09
C GLU A 19 4.36 -13.31 -13.90
N TYR A 20 3.15 -13.12 -13.37
CA TYR A 20 1.88 -13.46 -14.00
C TYR A 20 1.26 -12.27 -14.76
N GLY A 21 1.87 -11.09 -14.71
CA GLY A 21 1.40 -9.87 -15.35
C GLY A 21 0.35 -9.09 -14.56
N PHE A 22 0.11 -9.43 -13.29
CA PHE A 22 -0.75 -8.62 -12.42
C PHE A 22 -0.01 -7.40 -11.87
N LEU A 23 -0.73 -6.31 -11.67
CA LEU A 23 -0.18 -5.12 -11.03
C LEU A 23 -0.03 -5.34 -9.52
N GLU A 24 1.12 -4.94 -9.01
CA GLU A 24 1.47 -4.96 -7.60
C GLU A 24 1.97 -3.60 -7.14
N THR A 25 1.77 -3.31 -5.86
CA THR A 25 2.24 -2.08 -5.20
C THR A 25 3.02 -2.46 -3.94
N PRO A 26 4.13 -1.78 -3.62
CA PRO A 26 4.90 -2.05 -2.42
C PRO A 26 4.23 -1.48 -1.17
N TYR A 27 4.27 -2.26 -0.09
CA TYR A 27 3.81 -1.89 1.25
C TYR A 27 4.87 -2.22 2.30
N ARG A 28 4.90 -1.44 3.39
CA ARG A 28 5.74 -1.74 4.57
C ARG A 28 5.00 -2.70 5.49
N ARG A 29 5.68 -3.73 5.96
CA ARG A 29 5.10 -4.70 6.89
C ARG A 29 4.98 -4.12 8.29
N VAL A 30 3.85 -4.33 8.94
CA VAL A 30 3.67 -4.05 10.37
C VAL A 30 3.77 -5.36 11.14
N ARG A 31 4.62 -5.41 12.17
CA ARG A 31 4.75 -6.57 13.08
C ARG A 31 4.62 -6.07 14.51
N ASP A 32 3.68 -6.64 15.26
CA ASP A 32 3.46 -6.31 16.68
C ASP A 32 3.32 -4.80 16.97
N GLY A 33 2.64 -4.10 16.06
CA GLY A 33 2.40 -2.65 16.14
C GLY A 33 3.57 -1.76 15.68
N VAL A 34 4.67 -2.35 15.19
CA VAL A 34 5.84 -1.63 14.69
C VAL A 34 5.90 -1.72 13.17
N VAL A 35 6.01 -0.57 12.49
CA VAL A 35 6.23 -0.49 11.05
C VAL A 35 7.69 -0.81 10.74
N THR A 36 7.93 -1.83 9.94
CA THR A 36 9.28 -2.27 9.55
C THR A 36 9.71 -1.68 8.21
N ASP A 37 10.99 -1.81 7.89
CA ASP A 37 11.54 -1.46 6.57
C ASP A 37 11.46 -2.61 5.56
N GLU A 38 10.78 -3.71 5.92
CA GLU A 38 10.49 -4.81 5.00
C GLU A 38 9.41 -4.38 4.02
N ILE A 39 9.77 -4.37 2.74
CA ILE A 39 8.85 -4.05 1.64
C ILE A 39 8.30 -5.34 1.04
N ASN A 40 6.98 -5.48 1.05
CA ASN A 40 6.27 -6.55 0.37
C ASN A 40 5.47 -5.95 -0.79
N TYR A 41 5.66 -6.48 -1.99
CA TYR A 41 4.78 -6.19 -3.12
C TYR A 41 3.55 -7.05 -3.00
N LEU A 42 2.38 -6.42 -3.05
CA LEU A 42 1.09 -7.10 -3.00
C LEU A 42 0.32 -6.82 -4.27
N SER A 43 -0.22 -7.87 -4.87
CA SER A 43 -1.23 -7.76 -5.92
C SER A 43 -2.57 -7.28 -5.34
N ALA A 44 -3.45 -6.80 -6.21
CA ALA A 44 -4.80 -6.38 -5.79
C ALA A 44 -5.61 -7.48 -5.09
N ILE A 45 -5.32 -8.75 -5.39
CA ILE A 45 -5.98 -9.91 -4.76
C ILE A 45 -5.42 -10.13 -3.35
N GLU A 46 -4.11 -10.03 -3.19
CA GLU A 46 -3.45 -10.21 -1.89
C GLU A 46 -3.76 -9.05 -0.95
N GLU A 47 -3.75 -7.81 -1.47
CA GLU A 47 -4.04 -6.58 -0.73
C GLU A 47 -5.36 -6.69 0.05
N GLY A 48 -6.41 -7.24 -0.55
CA GLY A 48 -7.73 -7.39 0.08
C GLY A 48 -7.79 -8.34 1.28
N ASN A 49 -6.70 -9.06 1.59
CA ASN A 49 -6.59 -9.88 2.81
C ASN A 49 -5.93 -9.12 3.97
N PHE A 50 -5.48 -7.89 3.75
CA PHE A 50 -4.74 -7.09 4.73
C PHE A 50 -5.45 -5.78 5.02
N VAL A 51 -5.19 -5.25 6.22
CA VAL A 51 -5.58 -3.89 6.58
C VAL A 51 -4.41 -2.97 6.29
N ILE A 52 -4.61 -2.01 5.39
CA ILE A 52 -3.56 -1.11 4.91
C ILE A 52 -3.74 0.27 5.56
N ALA A 53 -2.77 0.68 6.37
CA ALA A 53 -2.71 2.01 6.96
C ALA A 53 -2.27 3.07 5.94
N GLN A 54 -2.67 4.33 6.17
CA GLN A 54 -2.25 5.42 5.29
C GLN A 54 -0.77 5.77 5.45
N ALA A 55 -0.12 6.13 4.35
CA ALA A 55 1.31 6.46 4.32
C ALA A 55 1.68 7.73 5.11
N ASN A 56 0.72 8.62 5.37
CA ASN A 56 0.89 9.86 6.13
C ASN A 56 0.53 9.72 7.62
N SER A 57 0.30 8.50 8.11
CA SER A 57 0.08 8.26 9.54
C SER A 57 1.37 8.56 10.31
N ASN A 58 1.28 9.23 11.46
CA ASN A 58 2.46 9.62 12.22
C ASN A 58 3.06 8.41 12.93
N LEU A 59 4.39 8.30 12.90
CA LEU A 59 5.15 7.27 13.60
C LEU A 59 6.05 7.91 14.65
N ASP A 60 6.23 7.22 15.77
CA ASP A 60 7.23 7.57 16.77
C ASP A 60 8.64 7.10 16.35
N GLU A 61 9.64 7.39 17.19
CA GLU A 61 11.04 7.01 16.93
C GLU A 61 11.26 5.49 16.93
N GLU A 62 10.36 4.71 17.53
CA GLU A 62 10.39 3.25 17.53
C GLU A 62 9.61 2.64 16.35
N GLY A 63 9.00 3.47 15.50
CA GLY A 63 8.23 3.05 14.33
C GLY A 63 6.81 2.58 14.65
N ARG A 64 6.26 2.90 15.83
CA ARG A 64 4.85 2.66 16.18
C ARG A 64 3.99 3.84 15.78
N PHE A 65 2.71 3.60 15.56
CA PHE A 65 1.74 4.68 15.32
C PHE A 65 1.58 5.54 16.57
N VAL A 66 1.59 6.86 16.40
CA VAL A 66 1.42 7.82 17.51
C VAL A 66 -0.03 7.85 17.98
N GLU A 67 -0.97 7.70 17.05
CA GLU A 67 -2.40 7.70 17.34
C GLU A 67 -2.91 6.32 17.82
N ASP A 68 -3.84 6.31 18.78
CA ASP A 68 -4.50 5.09 19.26
C ASP A 68 -5.35 4.40 18.18
N LEU A 69 -5.89 5.19 17.23
CA LEU A 69 -6.69 4.72 16.12
C LEU A 69 -6.18 5.35 14.82
N VAL A 70 -5.82 4.50 13.85
CA VAL A 70 -5.30 4.91 12.55
C VAL A 70 -6.33 4.63 11.47
N THR A 71 -6.43 5.56 10.50
CA THR A 71 -7.31 5.36 9.35
C THR A 71 -6.70 4.33 8.41
N CYS A 72 -7.46 3.29 8.09
CA CYS A 72 -7.04 2.19 7.24
C CYS A 72 -8.08 1.90 6.15
N ARG A 73 -7.67 1.12 5.15
CA ARG A 73 -8.56 0.46 4.19
C ARG A 73 -8.40 -1.05 4.24
N SER A 74 -9.45 -1.77 3.89
CA SER A 74 -9.53 -3.24 3.79
C SER A 74 -9.72 -3.67 2.34
#